data_AF-A0AAV3QLM7-F1
#
_entry.id   AF-A0AAV3QLM7-F1
#
_cell.length_a   1.000
_cell.length_b   1.000
_cell.length_c   1.000
_cell.angle_alpha   90.00
_cell.angle_beta   90.00
_cell.angle_gamma   90.00
#
_symmetry.space_group_name_H-M   'P 1'
#
loop_
_entity.id
_entity.type
_entity.pdbx_description
1 polymer ?
#
loop_
_entity_poly.entity_id
_entity_poly.type
_entity_poly.pdbx_seq_one_letter_code
_entity_poly.pdbx_strand_id
1 'polypeptide(L)'
;MKDLGCLSYFLDIVVTHHAGGLFLSQRKYAKSIIIRVGMVSCNSSSTPIDTKSRLSSSIGSPCDNLISWSSKHQGTLSRSSVEAEYRGVANVVSKAWWLRNLLLEFHHPLTTASIVYCDNISAIYLSKNPVQHQRTKHVELDIHFVREKVALGQVRVLHVPSK
;
A
#
# COMPACT_ATOMS: atom_id res chain seq x y z
N MET A 1 -2.35 -2.28 -32.10
CA MET A 1 -2.53 -1.72 -30.74
C MET A 1 -3.32 -0.45 -30.87
N LYS A 2 -4.53 -0.36 -30.30
CA LYS A 2 -5.37 0.84 -30.37
C LYS A 2 -4.89 1.83 -29.32
N ASP A 3 -4.58 3.06 -29.73
CA ASP A 3 -4.37 4.19 -28.81
C ASP A 3 -5.64 4.37 -27.96
N LEU A 4 -5.52 4.09 -26.67
CA LEU A 4 -6.63 4.15 -25.71
C LEU A 4 -6.87 5.56 -25.14
N GLY A 5 -6.21 6.59 -25.70
CA GLY A 5 -6.28 7.96 -25.23
C GLY A 5 -5.79 8.11 -23.78
N CYS A 6 -6.07 9.26 -23.16
CA CYS A 6 -5.73 9.47 -21.74
C CYS A 6 -6.50 8.50 -20.84
N LEU A 7 -5.75 7.70 -20.06
CA LEU A 7 -6.29 6.73 -19.09
C LEU A 7 -7.25 7.44 -18.13
N SER A 8 -8.54 7.12 -18.27
CA SER A 8 -9.64 7.75 -17.52
C SER A 8 -10.22 6.81 -16.45
N TYR A 9 -10.05 5.51 -16.61
CA TYR A 9 -10.60 4.46 -15.73
C TYR A 9 -9.62 3.28 -15.64
N PHE A 10 -9.29 2.85 -14.42
CA PHE A 10 -8.50 1.64 -14.17
C PHE A 10 -8.97 0.92 -12.90
N LEU A 11 -9.38 -0.34 -12.99
CA LEU A 11 -9.86 -1.15 -11.84
C LEU A 11 -10.89 -0.42 -10.95
N ASP A 12 -11.92 0.17 -11.57
CA ASP A 12 -12.96 1.00 -10.90
C ASP A 12 -12.44 2.26 -10.19
N ILE A 13 -11.18 2.63 -10.39
CA ILE A 13 -10.60 3.92 -10.02
C ILE A 13 -10.82 4.89 -11.18
N VAL A 14 -11.52 5.98 -10.90
CA VAL A 14 -11.67 7.09 -11.83
C VAL A 14 -10.42 7.96 -11.75
N VAL A 15 -9.81 8.23 -12.89
CA VAL A 15 -8.60 9.05 -12.99
C VAL A 15 -9.00 10.36 -13.66
N THR A 16 -8.97 11.45 -12.91
CA THR A 16 -9.17 12.79 -13.45
C THR A 16 -7.85 13.52 -13.50
N HIS A 17 -7.45 13.91 -14.70
CA HIS A 17 -6.24 14.68 -14.95
C HIS A 17 -6.51 16.15 -14.63
N HIS A 18 -5.68 16.75 -13.78
CA HIS A 18 -5.67 18.18 -13.49
C HIS A 18 -4.32 18.78 -13.89
N ALA A 19 -4.27 20.09 -14.11
CA ALA A 19 -3.07 20.80 -14.52
C ALA A 19 -1.86 20.63 -13.56
N GLY A 20 -2.11 20.20 -12.31
CA GLY A 20 -1.09 19.96 -11.28
C GLY A 20 -0.94 18.49 -10.85
N GLY A 21 -1.59 17.52 -11.50
CA GLY A 21 -1.45 16.10 -11.16
C GLY A 21 -2.67 15.24 -11.45
N LEU A 22 -2.64 14.00 -10.95
CA LEU A 22 -3.69 13.00 -11.13
C LEU A 22 -4.55 12.94 -9.86
N PHE A 23 -5.86 13.09 -10.01
CA PHE A 23 -6.81 12.80 -8.94
C PHE A 23 -7.46 11.44 -9.17
N LEU A 24 -7.21 10.52 -8.23
CA LEU A 24 -7.69 9.14 -8.26
C LEU A 24 -8.90 9.01 -7.33
N SER A 25 -10.03 8.52 -7.83
CA SER A 25 -11.27 8.41 -7.07
C SER A 25 -11.96 7.06 -7.24
N GLN A 26 -12.12 6.33 -6.14
CA GLN A 26 -12.99 5.14 -6.05
C GLN A 26 -14.39 5.48 -5.54
N ARG A 27 -14.86 6.72 -5.72
CA ARG A 27 -16.16 7.16 -5.17
C ARG A 27 -17.33 6.28 -5.61
N LYS A 28 -17.29 5.74 -6.84
CA LYS A 28 -18.32 4.82 -7.36
C LYS A 28 -18.33 3.49 -6.59
N TYR A 29 -17.16 2.91 -6.33
CA TYR A 29 -17.01 1.70 -5.53
C TYR A 29 -17.45 1.89 -4.08
N ALA A 30 -17.04 3.00 -3.45
CA ALA A 30 -17.49 3.32 -2.09
C ALA A 30 -19.02 3.44 -2.01
N LYS A 31 -19.65 4.10 -2.99
CA LYS A 31 -21.12 4.18 -3.08
C LYS A 31 -21.77 2.81 -3.30
N SER A 32 -21.21 1.94 -4.14
CA SER A 32 -21.80 0.62 -4.40
C SER A 32 -21.76 -0.28 -3.17
N ILE A 33 -20.70 -0.17 -2.34
CA ILE A 33 -20.65 -0.83 -1.03
C ILE A 33 -21.77 -0.32 -0.11
N ILE A 34 -21.91 1.00 0.02
CA ILE A 34 -22.95 1.60 0.89
C ILE A 34 -24.35 1.16 0.46
N ILE A 35 -24.61 1.12 -0.85
CA ILE A 35 -25.87 0.61 -1.42
C ILE A 35 -26.06 -0.86 -1.10
N ARG A 36 -25.03 -1.69 -1.32
CA ARG A 36 -25.11 -3.15 -1.10
C ARG A 36 -25.32 -3.52 0.38
N VAL A 37 -24.82 -2.71 1.30
CA VAL A 37 -24.99 -2.92 2.75
C VAL A 37 -26.26 -2.23 3.27
N GLY A 38 -27.07 -1.60 2.40
CA GLY A 38 -28.32 -0.94 2.80
C GLY A 38 -28.12 0.32 3.65
N MET A 39 -26.92 0.92 3.62
CA MET A 39 -26.51 2.05 4.46
C MET A 39 -26.67 3.41 3.76
N VAL A 40 -27.51 3.50 2.73
CA VAL A 40 -27.68 4.71 1.90
C VAL A 40 -28.30 5.87 2.69
N SER A 41 -29.09 5.55 3.73
CA SER A 41 -29.74 6.51 4.63
C SER A 41 -28.89 6.85 5.87
N CYS A 42 -27.69 6.27 6.01
CA CYS A 42 -26.83 6.56 7.15
C CYS A 42 -26.22 7.96 7.01
N ASN A 43 -26.26 8.75 8.08
CA ASN A 43 -25.58 10.04 8.13
C ASN A 43 -24.08 9.85 7.82
N SER A 44 -23.56 10.67 6.90
CA SER A 44 -22.14 10.67 6.55
C SER A 44 -21.32 11.05 7.78
N SER A 45 -20.68 10.07 8.42
CA SER A 45 -19.67 10.33 9.44
C SER A 45 -18.37 10.68 8.74
N SER A 46 -17.72 11.75 9.18
CA SER A 46 -16.33 12.03 8.79
C SER A 46 -15.47 10.93 9.40
N THR A 47 -15.26 9.84 8.67
CA THR A 47 -14.16 8.91 8.99
C THR A 47 -12.89 9.75 9.10
N PRO A 48 -12.06 9.60 10.14
CA PRO A 48 -10.82 10.35 10.23
C PRO A 48 -9.91 9.75 9.16
N ILE A 49 -10.03 10.22 7.93
CA ILE A 49 -8.87 10.56 7.15
C ILE A 49 -8.87 12.07 7.24
N ASP A 50 -7.77 12.67 7.69
CA ASP A 50 -7.71 14.09 7.92
C ASP A 50 -7.74 14.83 6.57
N THR A 51 -8.94 15.04 6.03
CA THR A 51 -9.19 15.91 4.87
C THR A 51 -9.13 17.39 5.25
N LYS A 52 -8.83 17.72 6.52
CA LYS A 52 -8.61 19.09 7.00
C LYS A 52 -7.13 19.45 7.09
N SER A 53 -6.23 18.81 6.34
CA SER A 53 -5.07 19.57 5.88
C SER A 53 -5.63 20.72 5.04
N ARG A 54 -5.61 21.94 5.59
CA ARG A 54 -6.06 23.14 4.91
C ARG A 54 -5.36 23.16 3.56
N LEU A 55 -6.13 22.96 2.49
CA LEU A 55 -5.73 23.29 1.12
C LEU A 55 -5.44 24.80 1.13
N SER A 56 -4.22 25.17 1.49
CA SER A 56 -3.71 26.50 1.21
C SER A 56 -3.63 26.55 -0.30
N SER A 57 -4.45 27.41 -0.89
CA SER A 57 -4.37 27.83 -2.28
C SER A 57 -3.05 28.56 -2.50
N SER A 58 -1.97 27.82 -2.56
CA SER A 58 -0.72 28.29 -3.15
C SER A 58 -0.05 27.09 -3.80
N ILE A 59 0.30 27.30 -5.05
CA ILE A 59 0.99 26.39 -5.95
C ILE A 59 2.29 25.93 -5.28
N GLY A 60 2.44 24.63 -4.98
CA GLY A 60 3.69 24.09 -4.43
C GLY A 60 3.62 22.61 -4.06
N SER A 61 4.52 21.83 -4.67
CA SER A 61 4.96 20.44 -4.38
C SER A 61 3.89 19.31 -4.26
N PRO A 62 4.21 18.08 -4.75
CA PRO A 62 3.35 16.92 -4.54
C PRO A 62 3.37 16.57 -3.04
N CYS A 63 2.33 17.01 -2.32
CA CYS A 63 1.93 16.62 -0.97
C CYS A 63 3.08 16.12 -0.08
N ASP A 64 3.82 17.03 0.55
CA ASP A 64 5.03 16.71 1.31
C ASP A 64 4.85 15.77 2.52
N ASN A 65 3.65 15.31 2.89
CA ASN A 65 3.43 14.33 3.98
C ASN A 65 2.08 13.58 3.89
N LEU A 66 1.83 12.79 2.85
CA LEU A 66 0.66 11.89 2.84
C LEU A 66 0.88 10.71 3.80
N ILE A 67 0.34 10.83 5.02
CA ILE A 67 0.35 9.76 6.02
C ILE A 67 -0.93 8.93 5.83
N SER A 68 -0.79 7.67 5.40
CA SER A 68 -1.88 6.70 5.35
C SER A 68 -1.68 5.62 6.40
N TRP A 69 -2.73 5.26 7.13
CA TRP A 69 -2.73 4.12 8.05
C TRP A 69 -3.76 3.07 7.63
N SER A 70 -3.47 1.80 7.93
CA SER A 70 -4.45 0.73 7.78
C SER A 70 -4.23 -0.33 8.84
N SER A 71 -5.29 -0.77 9.49
CA SER A 71 -5.29 -1.94 10.35
C SER A 71 -6.12 -3.04 9.71
N LYS A 72 -5.61 -4.27 9.69
CA LYS A 72 -6.31 -5.44 9.14
C LYS A 72 -6.12 -6.61 10.09
N HIS A 73 -7.23 -7.20 10.51
CA HIS A 73 -7.20 -8.45 11.27
C HIS A 73 -6.64 -9.56 10.38
N GLN A 74 -5.59 -10.25 10.85
CA GLN A 74 -5.03 -11.38 10.12
C GLN A 74 -6.05 -12.53 10.10
N GLY A 75 -6.43 -12.99 8.90
CA GLY A 75 -7.41 -14.09 8.74
C GLY A 75 -6.82 -15.48 9.02
N THR A 76 -5.50 -15.58 9.07
CA THR A 76 -4.76 -16.82 9.36
C THR A 76 -4.08 -16.67 10.72
N LEU A 77 -4.23 -17.68 11.58
CA LEU A 77 -3.60 -17.70 12.90
C LEU A 77 -2.07 -17.79 12.76
N SER A 78 -1.38 -16.75 13.20
CA SER A 78 0.08 -16.71 13.28
C SER A 78 0.55 -17.60 14.44
N ARG A 79 1.54 -18.47 14.21
CA ARG A 79 2.06 -19.41 15.22
C ARG A 79 3.23 -18.84 16.01
N SER A 80 3.72 -17.66 15.63
CA SER A 80 4.76 -16.90 16.33
C SER A 80 4.58 -15.39 16.11
N SER A 81 5.15 -14.58 16.99
CA SER A 81 5.20 -13.11 16.81
C SER A 81 5.96 -12.73 15.54
N VAL A 82 7.07 -13.42 15.22
CA VAL A 82 7.85 -13.18 13.99
C VAL A 82 7.01 -13.38 12.74
N GLU A 83 6.18 -14.43 12.71
CA GLU A 83 5.26 -14.68 11.59
C GLU A 83 4.20 -13.58 11.46
N ALA A 84 3.60 -13.15 12.58
CA ALA A 84 2.60 -12.09 12.57
C ALA A 84 3.17 -10.78 12.02
N GLU A 85 4.37 -10.40 12.48
CA GLU A 85 5.07 -9.20 12.02
C GLU A 85 5.46 -9.31 10.54
N TYR A 86 5.96 -10.48 10.11
CA TYR A 86 6.35 -10.68 8.73
C TYR A 86 5.17 -10.61 7.77
N ARG A 87 4.01 -11.16 8.14
CA ARG A 87 2.76 -11.01 7.38
C ARG A 87 2.35 -9.54 7.27
N GLY A 88 2.58 -8.75 8.33
CA GLY A 88 2.45 -7.30 8.32
C GLY A 88 3.34 -6.65 7.25
N VAL A 89 4.63 -6.98 7.26
CA VAL A 89 5.61 -6.51 6.25
C VAL A 89 5.17 -6.89 4.83
N ALA A 90 4.79 -8.15 4.60
CA ALA A 90 4.36 -8.63 3.28
C ALA A 90 3.13 -7.86 2.75
N ASN A 91 2.16 -7.56 3.62
CA ASN A 91 1.00 -6.76 3.27
C ASN A 91 1.38 -5.32 2.89
N VAL A 92 2.27 -4.67 3.66
CA VAL A 92 2.78 -3.33 3.34
C VAL A 92 3.54 -3.32 2.02
N VAL A 93 4.42 -4.30 1.80
CA VAL A 93 5.17 -4.46 0.55
C VAL A 93 4.23 -4.66 -0.64
N SER A 94 3.19 -5.49 -0.51
CA SER A 94 2.20 -5.70 -1.55
C SER A 94 1.46 -4.42 -1.92
N LYS A 95 1.04 -3.62 -0.93
CA LYS A 95 0.39 -2.32 -1.17
C LYS A 95 1.32 -1.30 -1.83
N ALA A 96 2.56 -1.21 -1.36
CA ALA A 96 3.56 -0.32 -1.95
C ALA A 96 3.88 -0.72 -3.39
N TRP A 97 4.00 -2.02 -3.65
CA TRP A 97 4.21 -2.57 -4.98
C TRP A 97 3.04 -2.30 -5.93
N TRP A 98 1.81 -2.51 -5.45
CA TRP A 98 0.60 -2.18 -6.21
C TRP A 98 0.58 -0.70 -6.61
N LEU A 99 0.88 0.21 -5.66
CA LEU A 99 0.95 1.64 -5.94
C LEU A 99 2.06 1.97 -6.95
N ARG A 100 3.23 1.33 -6.84
CA ARG A 100 4.34 1.52 -7.78
C ARG A 100 3.96 1.10 -9.20
N ASN A 101 3.27 -0.03 -9.37
CA ASN A 101 2.78 -0.48 -10.67
C ASN A 101 1.70 0.44 -11.24
N LEU A 102 0.78 0.90 -10.39
CA LEU A 102 -0.23 1.87 -10.77
C LEU A 102 0.43 3.16 -11.30
N LEU A 103 1.45 3.68 -10.60
CA LEU A 103 2.20 4.85 -11.04
C LEU A 103 3.02 4.60 -12.31
N LEU A 104 3.53 3.39 -12.50
CA LEU A 104 4.17 2.97 -13.75
C LEU A 104 3.21 3.05 -14.94
N GLU A 105 1.97 2.57 -14.78
CA GLU A 105 0.93 2.70 -15.81
C GLU A 105 0.57 4.17 -16.09
N PHE A 106 0.61 5.04 -15.08
CA PHE A 106 0.47 6.48 -15.24
C PHE A 106 1.72 7.18 -15.83
N HIS A 107 2.73 6.43 -16.26
CA HIS A 107 3.97 6.95 -16.84
C HIS A 107 4.79 7.80 -15.84
N HIS A 108 4.59 7.58 -14.54
CA HIS A 108 5.35 8.21 -13.45
C HIS A 108 6.09 7.12 -12.64
N PRO A 109 7.14 6.48 -13.20
CA PRO A 109 7.89 5.45 -12.51
C PRO A 109 8.53 5.98 -11.22
N LEU A 110 8.25 5.34 -10.09
CA LEU A 110 9.09 5.52 -8.90
C LEU A 110 10.44 4.85 -9.15
N THR A 111 11.51 5.64 -9.18
CA THR A 111 12.89 5.13 -9.34
C THR A 111 13.49 4.72 -7.99
N THR A 112 13.04 5.35 -6.90
CA THR A 112 13.52 5.07 -5.54
C THR A 112 12.92 3.78 -4.96
N ALA A 113 13.69 3.11 -4.10
CA ALA A 113 13.21 1.95 -3.35
C ALA A 113 12.20 2.37 -2.27
N SER A 114 11.11 1.61 -2.12
CA SER A 114 10.15 1.82 -1.04
C SER A 114 10.74 1.33 0.29
N ILE A 115 10.79 2.20 1.29
CA ILE A 115 11.32 1.87 2.61
C ILE A 115 10.19 1.33 3.47
N VAL A 116 10.39 0.16 4.08
CA VAL A 116 9.47 -0.47 5.03
C VAL A 116 10.16 -0.57 6.37
N TYR A 117 9.54 -0.02 7.40
CA TYR A 117 10.04 -0.08 8.77
C TYR A 117 9.38 -1.24 9.53
N CYS A 118 10.18 -1.97 10.30
CA CYS A 118 9.74 -3.07 11.15
C CYS A 118 10.56 -3.05 12.45
N ASP A 119 9.93 -3.31 13.59
CA ASP A 119 10.55 -3.39 14.91
C ASP A 119 11.08 -4.80 15.25
N ASN A 120 10.69 -5.81 14.47
CA ASN A 120 11.12 -7.19 14.69
C ASN A 120 12.36 -7.54 13.88
N ILE A 121 13.51 -7.63 14.56
CA ILE A 121 14.81 -8.00 13.97
C ILE A 121 14.73 -9.34 13.21
N SER A 122 13.99 -10.32 13.72
CA SER A 122 13.86 -11.63 13.07
C SER A 122 13.12 -11.53 11.73
N ALA A 123 12.09 -10.67 11.65
CA ALA A 123 11.38 -10.43 10.41
C ALA A 123 12.28 -9.74 9.36
N ILE A 124 13.15 -8.83 9.80
CA ILE A 124 14.14 -8.19 8.92
C ILE A 124 15.16 -9.21 8.44
N TYR A 125 15.65 -10.08 9.31
CA TYR A 125 16.58 -11.15 8.95
C TYR A 125 15.99 -12.08 7.88
N LEU A 126 14.71 -12.47 8.05
CA LEU A 126 13.98 -13.28 7.07
C LEU A 126 13.85 -12.60 5.71
N SER A 127 13.76 -11.28 5.66
CA SER A 127 13.64 -10.52 4.40
C SER A 127 14.94 -10.45 3.58
N LYS A 128 16.11 -10.60 4.24
CA LYS A 128 17.43 -10.41 3.61
C LYS A 128 18.12 -11.72 3.23
N ASN A 129 17.95 -12.78 4.01
CA ASN A 129 18.74 -14.00 3.85
C ASN A 129 17.92 -15.14 3.26
N PRO A 130 18.42 -15.88 2.25
CA PRO A 130 17.68 -16.97 1.60
C PRO A 130 17.56 -18.25 2.44
N VAL A 131 18.17 -18.32 3.63
CA VAL A 131 18.21 -19.53 4.45
C VAL A 131 16.78 -20.00 4.77
N GLN A 132 16.50 -21.23 4.36
CA GLN A 132 15.20 -21.89 4.50
C GLN A 132 15.10 -22.45 5.92
N HIS A 133 14.32 -21.79 6.77
CA HIS A 133 14.02 -22.32 8.10
C HIS A 133 12.86 -23.31 8.00
N GLN A 134 13.11 -24.58 8.35
CA GLN A 134 12.14 -25.69 8.35
C GLN A 134 10.78 -25.36 9.03
N ARG A 135 10.72 -24.31 9.87
CA ARG A 135 9.54 -23.88 10.65
C ARG A 135 8.66 -22.80 10.00
N THR A 136 8.90 -22.38 8.76
CA THR A 136 8.19 -21.23 8.12
C THR A 136 7.31 -21.56 6.92
N LYS A 137 6.86 -22.81 6.78
CA LYS A 137 6.03 -23.27 5.63
C LYS A 137 4.72 -22.47 5.44
N HIS A 138 4.12 -21.96 6.52
CA HIS A 138 2.84 -21.23 6.47
C HIS A 138 2.97 -19.78 5.99
N VAL A 139 4.19 -19.27 5.82
CA VAL A 139 4.52 -17.90 5.39
C VAL A 139 5.49 -17.90 4.21
N GLU A 140 5.78 -19.08 3.64
CA GLU A 140 6.83 -19.27 2.64
C GLU A 140 6.58 -18.40 1.39
N LEU A 141 5.32 -18.31 0.93
CA LEU A 141 4.94 -17.43 -0.18
C LEU A 141 5.20 -15.95 0.10
N ASP A 142 4.80 -15.47 1.29
CA ASP A 142 5.03 -14.08 1.71
C ASP A 142 6.53 -13.79 1.80
N ILE A 143 7.31 -14.74 2.31
CA ILE A 143 8.77 -14.65 2.42
C ILE A 143 9.41 -14.56 1.03
N HIS A 144 9.06 -15.46 0.12
CA HIS A 144 9.58 -15.42 -1.25
C HIS A 144 9.21 -14.12 -1.97
N PHE A 145 7.97 -13.68 -1.84
CA PHE A 145 7.49 -12.44 -2.45
C PHE A 145 8.29 -11.22 -1.95
N VAL A 146 8.42 -11.04 -0.64
CA VAL A 146 9.16 -9.90 -0.08
C VAL A 146 10.64 -9.96 -0.46
N ARG A 147 11.25 -11.16 -0.39
CA ARG A 147 12.66 -11.36 -0.77
C ARG A 147 12.91 -11.01 -2.22
N GLU A 148 12.04 -11.40 -3.15
CA GLU A 148 12.16 -11.04 -4.56
C GLU A 148 12.17 -9.52 -4.73
N LYS A 149 11.26 -8.78 -4.07
CA LYS A 149 11.21 -7.31 -4.14
C LYS A 149 12.42 -6.63 -3.50
N VAL A 150 12.98 -7.22 -2.45
CA VAL A 150 14.23 -6.75 -1.83
C VAL A 150 15.43 -7.01 -2.75
N ALA A 151 15.52 -8.20 -3.37
CA ALA A 151 16.57 -8.56 -4.31
C ALA A 151 16.57 -7.69 -5.57
N LEU A 152 15.38 -7.32 -6.07
CA LEU A 152 15.21 -6.36 -7.16
C LEU A 152 15.53 -4.90 -6.78
N GLY A 153 15.88 -4.63 -5.51
CA GLY A 153 16.15 -3.27 -5.02
C GLY A 153 14.91 -2.37 -4.98
N GLN A 154 13.71 -2.92 -5.16
CA GLN A 154 12.47 -2.16 -5.19
C GLN A 154 11.99 -1.81 -3.78
N VAL A 155 12.38 -2.62 -2.79
CA VAL A 155 11.99 -2.49 -1.39
C VAL A 155 13.20 -2.62 -0.48
N ARG A 156 13.23 -1.83 0.60
CA ARG A 156 14.23 -1.94 1.67
C ARG A 156 13.54 -2.07 3.02
N VAL A 157 13.80 -3.15 3.74
CA VAL A 157 13.27 -3.36 5.10
C VAL A 157 14.31 -2.88 6.13
N LEU A 158 13.92 -1.95 7.00
CA LEU A 158 14.78 -1.31 8.01
C LEU A 158 14.22 -1.51 9.42
N HIS A 159 15.12 -1.59 10.39
CA HIS A 159 14.78 -1.73 11.80
C HIS A 159 14.44 -0.39 12.43
N VAL A 160 13.41 -0.35 13.27
CA VAL A 160 13.14 0.77 14.18
C VAL A 160 13.22 0.26 15.61
N PRO A 161 14.07 0.84 16.47
CA PRO A 161 14.14 0.45 17.86
C PRO A 161 12.83 0.82 18.59
N SER A 162 12.26 -0.15 19.30
CA SER A 162 11.16 0.10 20.23
C SER A 162 11.67 0.95 21.40
N LYS A 163 10.92 2.02 21.74
CA LYS A 163 11.21 2.88 22.88
C LYS A 163 10.85 2.22 24.20
#